data_AF-A0A0F9ICN0-F1
#
_entry.id   AF-A0A0F9ICN0-F1
#
_cell.length_a   1.000
_cell.length_b   1.000
_cell.length_c   1.000
_cell.angle_alpha   90.00
_cell.angle_beta   90.00
_cell.angle_gamma   90.00
#
_symmetry.space_group_name_H-M   'P 1'
#
loop_
_entity.id
_entity.type
_entity.pdbx_description
1 polymer ?
#
loop_
_entity_poly.entity_id
_entity_poly.type
_entity_poly.pdbx_seq_one_letter_code
_entity_poly.pdbx_strand_id
1 'polypeptide(L)'
;MVKIKRKHPLAQCEECPLYDRPYVPTTYKANATLAILPEAPGREEVVQQAYLVGASGKVLFSALAQVGIKREDCALFNSAMCYPPQRGKTHTPTDDEIHLCSDERLVKDIVAQKPKLILALGNSAMIALFGSKGRGIMKERGQLREWHGIKVLPSVHPASMLHGGGAWTDFAADIERIPRILAGETFEHTPPKVQTITTDRQFNQLIEKIKAKTPCEIACDIETTGFDYLHDEILCVSISVSGTQSFVIARELCTKGRLKKLFHIKGIDWTYHNAKFDAQFLRTFLGENIPFRHDTMLKSYTLDERQGVHGLKHQATERLNAPDYEAEVRKYLPNKNSSYAEIPRKALYLYAGYDTGYTRNLSAEYDRLMDQKQRMFYDTVLMPAVNFFMDVEREGMLID
;
A
#
# COMPACT_ATOMS: atom_id res chain seq x y z
N MET A 1 -30.27 -43.10 -10.80
CA MET A 1 -29.51 -41.92 -10.34
C MET A 1 -28.12 -42.35 -9.94
N VAL A 2 -27.08 -41.81 -10.57
CA VAL A 2 -25.69 -42.07 -10.17
C VAL A 2 -25.46 -41.36 -8.84
N LYS A 3 -25.11 -42.09 -7.79
CA LYS A 3 -24.79 -41.51 -6.48
C LYS A 3 -23.41 -40.84 -6.58
N ILE A 4 -23.37 -39.52 -6.73
CA ILE A 4 -22.12 -38.76 -6.74
C ILE A 4 -21.52 -38.84 -5.34
N LYS A 5 -20.28 -39.32 -5.24
CA LYS A 5 -19.54 -39.36 -3.97
C LYS A 5 -18.92 -37.99 -3.73
N ARG A 6 -19.36 -37.30 -2.67
CA ARG A 6 -18.73 -36.05 -2.22
C ARG A 6 -17.25 -36.28 -1.89
N LYS A 7 -16.39 -35.39 -2.38
CA LYS A 7 -14.96 -35.35 -2.07
C LYS A 7 -14.69 -34.76 -0.68
N HIS A 8 -15.60 -33.92 -0.20
CA HIS A 8 -15.66 -33.43 1.19
C HIS A 8 -17.12 -33.38 1.65
N PRO A 9 -17.47 -33.78 2.89
CA PRO A 9 -18.86 -33.83 3.34
C PRO A 9 -19.64 -32.51 3.20
N LEU A 10 -18.92 -31.38 3.29
CA LEU A 10 -19.46 -30.02 3.20
C LEU A 10 -19.26 -29.34 1.84
N ALA A 11 -18.82 -30.08 0.82
CA ALA A 11 -18.79 -29.58 -0.55
C ALA A 11 -20.04 -30.06 -1.29
N GLN A 12 -20.62 -29.19 -2.11
CA GLN A 12 -21.80 -29.47 -2.94
C GLN A 12 -21.37 -30.14 -4.26
N CYS A 13 -20.70 -31.29 -4.16
CA CYS A 13 -20.13 -31.97 -5.33
C CYS A 13 -21.19 -32.45 -6.32
N GLU A 14 -22.43 -32.67 -5.89
CA GLU A 14 -23.51 -33.15 -6.74
C GLU A 14 -23.95 -32.15 -7.81
N GLU A 15 -23.73 -30.86 -7.56
CA GLU A 15 -24.12 -29.76 -8.44
C GLU A 15 -22.92 -29.21 -9.23
N CYS A 16 -21.71 -29.69 -8.93
CA CYS A 16 -20.48 -29.13 -9.46
C CYS A 16 -20.07 -29.82 -10.77
N PRO A 17 -19.74 -29.07 -11.84
CA PRO A 17 -19.27 -29.66 -13.10
C PRO A 17 -17.91 -30.38 -12.99
N LEU A 18 -17.19 -30.20 -11.88
CA LEU A 18 -15.90 -30.86 -11.59
C LEU A 18 -16.02 -32.12 -10.73
N TYR A 19 -17.23 -32.63 -10.49
CA TYR A 19 -17.49 -33.73 -9.54
C TYR A 19 -16.66 -34.99 -9.81
N ASP A 20 -16.41 -35.32 -11.08
CA ASP A 20 -15.67 -36.51 -11.53
C ASP A 20 -14.16 -36.27 -11.74
N ARG A 21 -13.69 -35.03 -11.57
CA ARG A 21 -12.29 -34.67 -11.83
C ARG A 21 -11.34 -35.16 -10.73
N PRO A 22 -10.05 -35.37 -11.02
CA PRO A 22 -9.05 -35.54 -9.99
C PRO A 22 -9.04 -34.35 -9.03
N TYR A 23 -8.70 -34.59 -7.77
CA TYR A 23 -8.68 -33.57 -6.74
C TYR A 23 -7.47 -33.77 -5.82
N VAL A 24 -7.16 -32.73 -5.06
CA VAL A 24 -6.18 -32.76 -3.98
C VAL A 24 -6.90 -32.33 -2.70
N PRO A 25 -6.84 -33.10 -1.61
CA PRO A 25 -7.47 -32.71 -0.34
C PRO A 25 -6.70 -31.55 0.34
N THR A 26 -7.37 -30.86 1.25
CA THR A 26 -6.74 -29.89 2.16
C THR A 26 -5.59 -30.55 2.95
N THR A 27 -4.48 -29.86 3.11
CA THR A 27 -3.37 -30.26 3.99
C THR A 27 -3.49 -29.52 5.32
N TYR A 28 -4.03 -30.21 6.32
CA TYR A 28 -4.09 -29.71 7.70
C TYR A 28 -2.73 -29.81 8.38
N LYS A 29 -2.45 -28.88 9.30
CA LYS A 29 -1.20 -28.89 10.06
C LYS A 29 -1.41 -28.40 11.48
N ALA A 30 -1.16 -29.27 12.47
CA ALA A 30 -1.28 -28.88 13.87
C ALA A 30 -0.42 -27.63 14.18
N ASN A 31 -1.00 -26.67 14.91
CA ASN A 31 -0.37 -25.42 15.32
C ASN A 31 0.09 -24.48 14.18
N ALA A 32 -0.34 -24.70 12.94
CA ALA A 32 -0.02 -23.78 11.85
C ALA A 32 -0.64 -22.39 12.11
N THR A 33 0.21 -21.38 12.24
CA THR A 33 -0.24 -19.99 12.43
C THR A 33 -0.57 -19.30 11.10
N LEU A 34 -0.10 -19.86 9.98
CA LEU A 34 -0.38 -19.37 8.63
C LEU A 34 -1.19 -20.42 7.85
N ALA A 35 -2.34 -20.01 7.34
CA ALA A 35 -3.10 -20.74 6.33
C ALA A 35 -2.83 -20.13 4.96
N ILE A 36 -2.57 -20.96 3.95
CA ILE A 36 -2.39 -20.50 2.57
C ILE A 36 -3.57 -20.99 1.75
N LEU A 37 -4.26 -20.05 1.10
CA LEU A 37 -5.41 -20.31 0.25
C LEU A 37 -5.09 -19.94 -1.21
N PRO A 38 -4.74 -20.92 -2.06
CA PRO A 38 -4.59 -20.77 -3.51
C PRO A 38 -5.91 -21.01 -4.26
N GLU A 39 -5.86 -21.04 -5.59
CA GLU A 39 -7.00 -21.35 -6.47
C GLU A 39 -7.40 -22.84 -6.45
N ALA A 40 -7.17 -23.57 -7.55
CA ALA A 40 -7.41 -24.99 -7.74
C ALA A 40 -6.08 -25.72 -8.01
N PRO A 41 -5.99 -27.05 -7.84
CA PRO A 41 -4.75 -27.77 -8.10
C PRO A 41 -4.52 -27.87 -9.60
N GLY A 42 -3.28 -27.72 -10.04
CA GLY A 42 -2.80 -28.04 -11.38
C GLY A 42 -2.40 -29.51 -11.53
N ARG A 43 -1.95 -29.85 -12.74
CA ARG A 43 -1.60 -31.23 -13.11
C ARG A 43 -0.55 -31.88 -12.20
N GLU A 44 0.51 -31.15 -11.86
CA GLU A 44 1.59 -31.67 -11.02
C GLU A 44 1.11 -31.95 -9.59
N GLU A 45 0.25 -31.09 -9.06
CA GLU A 45 -0.32 -31.19 -7.71
C GLU A 45 -1.28 -32.37 -7.61
N VAL A 46 -2.08 -32.63 -8.65
CA VAL A 46 -2.90 -33.84 -8.77
C VAL A 46 -2.05 -35.10 -8.79
N VAL A 47 -0.97 -35.13 -9.58
CA VAL A 47 -0.10 -36.30 -9.69
C VAL A 47 0.60 -36.60 -8.36
N GLN A 48 1.06 -35.56 -7.66
CA GLN A 48 1.76 -35.70 -6.37
C GLN A 48 0.80 -35.75 -5.17
N GLN A 49 -0.50 -35.53 -5.36
CA GLN A 49 -1.50 -35.41 -4.31
C GLN A 49 -1.12 -34.36 -3.24
N ALA A 50 -0.53 -33.25 -3.67
CA ALA A 50 -0.07 -32.17 -2.78
C ALA A 50 -0.15 -30.80 -3.46
N TYR A 51 -0.71 -29.79 -2.77
CA TYR A 51 -0.83 -28.42 -3.29
C TYR A 51 0.50 -27.67 -3.34
N LEU A 52 0.64 -26.72 -4.26
CA LEU A 52 1.76 -25.78 -4.33
C LEU A 52 3.13 -26.50 -4.41
N VAL A 53 3.19 -27.62 -5.13
CA VAL A 53 4.45 -28.34 -5.43
C VAL A 53 5.01 -27.99 -6.80
N GLY A 54 4.17 -27.42 -7.68
CA GLY A 54 4.59 -26.92 -8.99
C GLY A 54 5.38 -25.62 -8.93
N ALA A 55 5.65 -25.03 -10.10
CA ALA A 55 6.51 -23.85 -10.24
C ALA A 55 6.04 -22.64 -9.40
N SER A 56 4.72 -22.38 -9.34
CA SER A 56 4.14 -21.28 -8.55
C SER A 56 4.34 -21.51 -7.05
N GLY A 57 4.18 -22.75 -6.60
CA GLY A 57 4.43 -23.14 -5.22
C GLY A 57 5.90 -23.02 -4.83
N LYS A 58 6.83 -23.41 -5.71
CA LYS A 58 8.28 -23.23 -5.49
C LYS A 58 8.64 -21.76 -5.32
N VAL A 59 8.07 -20.88 -6.13
CA VAL A 59 8.22 -19.42 -5.99
C VAL A 59 7.72 -18.96 -4.62
N LEU A 60 6.49 -19.33 -4.25
CA LEU A 60 5.88 -18.94 -2.99
C LEU A 60 6.72 -19.36 -1.78
N PHE A 61 7.11 -20.62 -1.71
CA PHE A 61 7.87 -21.13 -0.57
C PHE A 61 9.32 -20.63 -0.56
N SER A 62 9.90 -20.28 -1.70
CA SER A 62 11.19 -19.58 -1.74
C SER A 62 11.10 -18.19 -1.12
N ALA A 63 10.05 -17.42 -1.41
CA ALA A 63 9.84 -16.11 -0.80
C ALA A 63 9.50 -16.21 0.70
N LEU A 64 8.61 -17.13 1.07
CA LEU A 64 8.27 -17.38 2.48
C LEU A 64 9.50 -17.80 3.30
N ALA A 65 10.41 -18.60 2.72
CA ALA A 65 11.64 -19.01 3.40
C ALA A 65 12.57 -17.82 3.71
N GLN A 66 12.63 -16.81 2.84
CA GLN A 66 13.42 -15.59 3.07
C GLN A 66 12.94 -14.80 4.29
N VAL A 67 11.66 -14.92 4.63
CA VAL A 67 11.05 -14.29 5.81
C VAL A 67 10.90 -15.27 6.99
N GLY A 68 11.58 -16.41 6.93
CA GLY A 68 11.67 -17.38 8.03
C GLY A 68 10.48 -18.33 8.15
N ILE A 69 9.61 -18.44 7.14
CA ILE A 69 8.42 -19.29 7.16
C ILE A 69 8.66 -20.54 6.31
N LYS A 70 8.54 -21.72 6.90
CA LYS A 70 8.72 -22.99 6.20
C LYS A 70 7.39 -23.57 5.75
N ARG A 71 7.41 -24.35 4.68
CA ARG A 71 6.21 -25.02 4.14
C ARG A 71 5.52 -25.89 5.17
N GLU A 72 6.31 -26.63 5.94
CA GLU A 72 5.81 -27.53 6.97
C GLU A 72 5.10 -26.82 8.13
N ASP A 73 5.25 -25.50 8.27
CA ASP A 73 4.58 -24.70 9.30
C ASP A 73 3.25 -24.09 8.79
N CYS A 74 2.89 -24.36 7.53
CA CYS A 74 1.70 -23.81 6.88
C CYS A 74 0.61 -24.87 6.72
N ALA A 75 -0.64 -24.48 6.95
CA ALA A 75 -1.80 -25.26 6.51
C ALA A 75 -2.17 -24.85 5.08
N LEU A 76 -2.41 -25.81 4.19
CA LEU A 76 -2.68 -25.56 2.77
C LEU A 76 -4.11 -25.91 2.43
N PHE A 77 -4.88 -24.92 2.01
CA PHE A 77 -6.28 -25.04 1.61
C PHE A 77 -6.40 -24.91 0.08
N ASN A 78 -7.61 -24.70 -0.41
CA ASN A 78 -7.91 -24.47 -1.82
C ASN A 78 -9.29 -23.85 -1.99
N SER A 79 -9.40 -22.95 -2.96
CA SER A 79 -10.68 -22.37 -3.37
C SER A 79 -11.55 -23.44 -4.03
N ALA A 80 -10.95 -24.30 -4.86
CA ALA A 80 -11.58 -25.50 -5.39
C ALA A 80 -10.65 -26.73 -5.25
N MET A 81 -11.17 -27.84 -4.73
CA MET A 81 -10.37 -29.07 -4.54
C MET A 81 -10.03 -29.77 -5.85
N CYS A 82 -10.86 -29.60 -6.88
CA CYS A 82 -10.80 -30.37 -8.11
C CYS A 82 -9.95 -29.65 -9.15
N TYR A 83 -9.18 -30.39 -9.94
CA TYR A 83 -8.46 -29.85 -11.09
C TYR A 83 -9.44 -29.49 -12.22
N PRO A 84 -9.45 -28.23 -12.70
CA PRO A 84 -10.28 -27.80 -13.84
C PRO A 84 -9.48 -27.83 -15.16
N PRO A 85 -9.44 -28.97 -15.90
CA PRO A 85 -8.74 -29.04 -17.17
C PRO A 85 -9.52 -28.33 -18.28
N GLN A 86 -8.84 -27.46 -19.02
CA GLN A 86 -9.34 -26.91 -20.28
C GLN A 86 -8.27 -26.99 -21.36
N ARG A 87 -8.55 -27.72 -22.45
CA ARG A 87 -7.62 -27.92 -23.59
C ARG A 87 -6.20 -28.33 -23.17
N GLY A 88 -6.09 -29.21 -22.17
CA GLY A 88 -4.81 -29.73 -21.67
C GLY A 88 -4.04 -28.81 -20.71
N LYS A 89 -4.62 -27.66 -20.32
CA LYS A 89 -4.06 -26.72 -19.32
C LYS A 89 -4.97 -26.61 -18.09
N THR A 90 -4.41 -26.17 -16.97
CA THR A 90 -5.19 -25.72 -15.81
C THR A 90 -5.88 -24.40 -16.14
N HIS A 91 -7.19 -24.31 -15.92
CA HIS A 91 -7.95 -23.07 -16.03
C HIS A 91 -8.29 -22.53 -14.63
N THR A 92 -8.64 -21.25 -14.52
CA THR A 92 -9.15 -20.70 -13.25
C THR A 92 -10.58 -21.23 -13.01
N PRO A 93 -10.91 -21.81 -11.85
CA PRO A 93 -12.27 -22.27 -11.59
C PRO A 93 -13.28 -21.11 -11.71
N THR A 94 -14.51 -21.41 -12.14
CA THR A 94 -15.58 -20.40 -12.18
C THR A 94 -16.00 -20.00 -10.77
N ASP A 95 -16.63 -18.84 -10.63
CA ASP A 95 -17.19 -18.40 -9.34
C ASP A 95 -18.13 -19.48 -8.75
N ASP A 96 -18.99 -20.09 -9.56
CA ASP A 96 -19.88 -21.18 -9.13
C ASP A 96 -19.10 -22.42 -8.66
N GLU A 97 -18.06 -22.82 -9.40
CA GLU A 97 -17.20 -23.95 -9.00
C GLU A 97 -16.48 -23.69 -7.66
N ILE A 98 -16.06 -22.43 -7.43
CA ILE A 98 -15.49 -22.00 -6.15
C ILE A 98 -16.55 -22.08 -5.06
N HIS A 99 -17.72 -21.48 -5.26
CA HIS A 99 -18.80 -21.42 -4.25
C HIS A 99 -19.27 -22.80 -3.82
N LEU A 100 -19.63 -23.66 -4.78
CA LEU A 100 -20.06 -25.04 -4.53
C LEU A 100 -19.01 -25.84 -3.73
N CYS A 101 -17.73 -25.52 -3.90
CA CYS A 101 -16.65 -26.22 -3.22
C CYS A 101 -16.27 -25.60 -1.87
N SER A 102 -16.35 -24.29 -1.71
CA SER A 102 -15.67 -23.57 -0.62
C SER A 102 -16.56 -23.04 0.50
N ASP A 103 -17.82 -22.67 0.24
CA ASP A 103 -18.64 -21.87 1.16
C ASP A 103 -18.70 -22.45 2.60
N GLU A 104 -19.26 -23.66 2.79
CA GLU A 104 -19.31 -24.28 4.12
C GLU A 104 -18.00 -24.96 4.52
N ARG A 105 -17.28 -25.50 3.53
CA ARG A 105 -16.04 -26.26 3.75
C ARG A 105 -14.95 -25.39 4.36
N LEU A 106 -14.61 -24.27 3.71
CA LEU A 106 -13.52 -23.40 4.18
C LEU A 106 -13.83 -22.80 5.54
N VAL A 107 -15.09 -22.38 5.79
CA VAL A 107 -15.50 -21.87 7.10
C VAL A 107 -15.17 -22.91 8.17
N LYS A 108 -15.62 -24.17 8.01
CA LYS A 108 -15.35 -25.19 9.02
C LYS A 108 -13.88 -25.55 9.11
N ASP A 109 -13.22 -25.80 7.99
CA ASP A 109 -11.86 -26.32 7.93
C ASP A 109 -10.85 -25.28 8.45
N ILE A 110 -10.97 -24.02 8.03
CA ILE A 110 -10.05 -22.94 8.45
C ILE A 110 -10.33 -22.52 9.89
N VAL A 111 -11.59 -22.39 10.32
CA VAL A 111 -11.91 -22.06 11.73
C VAL A 111 -11.45 -23.17 12.67
N ALA A 112 -11.55 -24.45 12.27
CA ALA A 112 -11.02 -25.56 13.06
C ALA A 112 -9.47 -25.54 13.13
N GLN A 113 -8.81 -25.11 12.05
CA GLN A 113 -7.36 -24.95 11.98
C GLN A 113 -6.84 -23.79 12.85
N LYS A 114 -7.67 -22.79 13.15
CA LYS A 114 -7.37 -21.59 13.98
C LYS A 114 -6.05 -20.87 13.60
N PRO A 115 -5.80 -20.57 12.31
CA PRO A 115 -4.63 -19.80 11.94
C PRO A 115 -4.75 -18.36 12.47
N LYS A 116 -3.60 -17.69 12.65
CA LYS A 116 -3.56 -16.25 12.94
C LYS A 116 -3.73 -15.40 11.69
N LEU A 117 -3.33 -15.93 10.52
CA LEU A 117 -3.37 -15.25 9.23
C LEU A 117 -3.74 -16.23 8.11
N ILE A 118 -4.53 -15.76 7.16
CA ILE A 118 -4.78 -16.41 5.88
C ILE A 118 -4.05 -15.60 4.79
N LEU A 119 -3.12 -16.22 4.07
CA LEU A 119 -2.55 -15.69 2.83
C LEU A 119 -3.45 -16.10 1.66
N ALA A 120 -4.25 -15.17 1.14
CA ALA A 120 -5.18 -15.41 0.04
C ALA A 120 -4.54 -15.05 -1.30
N LEU A 121 -4.32 -16.04 -2.17
CA LEU A 121 -3.57 -15.88 -3.41
C LEU A 121 -4.49 -15.74 -4.62
N GLY A 122 -4.58 -14.52 -5.17
CA GLY A 122 -5.35 -14.22 -6.37
C GLY A 122 -6.86 -14.03 -6.14
N ASN A 123 -7.57 -13.78 -7.25
CA ASN A 123 -9.02 -13.54 -7.20
C ASN A 123 -9.80 -14.75 -6.68
N SER A 124 -9.42 -15.98 -7.04
CA SER A 124 -10.15 -17.19 -6.65
C SER A 124 -10.21 -17.35 -5.13
N ALA A 125 -9.09 -17.10 -4.44
CA ALA A 125 -9.02 -17.14 -2.98
C ALA A 125 -9.86 -16.03 -2.34
N MET A 126 -9.82 -14.83 -2.90
CA MET A 126 -10.62 -13.72 -2.40
C MET A 126 -12.13 -13.91 -2.64
N ILE A 127 -12.52 -14.53 -3.76
CA ILE A 127 -13.92 -14.89 -4.04
C ILE A 127 -14.39 -15.99 -3.10
N ALA A 128 -13.55 -17.00 -2.83
CA ALA A 128 -13.87 -18.07 -1.88
C ALA A 128 -14.13 -17.56 -0.45
N LEU A 129 -13.45 -16.48 -0.03
CA LEU A 129 -13.63 -15.90 1.30
C LEU A 129 -14.72 -14.83 1.34
N PHE A 130 -14.89 -14.03 0.28
CA PHE A 130 -15.66 -12.79 0.33
C PHE A 130 -16.70 -12.64 -0.79
N GLY A 131 -16.90 -13.67 -1.61
CA GLY A 131 -17.75 -13.64 -2.79
C GLY A 131 -17.34 -12.54 -3.77
N SER A 132 -18.33 -11.92 -4.42
CA SER A 132 -18.10 -10.88 -5.43
C SER A 132 -17.30 -9.66 -4.91
N LYS A 133 -17.34 -9.39 -3.60
CA LYS A 133 -16.55 -8.32 -2.93
C LYS A 133 -15.05 -8.65 -2.81
N GLY A 134 -14.64 -9.87 -3.15
CA GLY A 134 -13.24 -10.26 -3.21
C GLY A 134 -12.58 -10.02 -4.58
N ARG A 135 -13.34 -9.60 -5.59
CA ARG A 135 -12.85 -9.47 -6.96
C ARG A 135 -11.96 -8.23 -7.12
N GLY A 136 -10.82 -8.39 -7.79
CA GLY A 136 -9.91 -7.28 -8.13
C GLY A 136 -8.63 -7.29 -7.31
N ILE A 137 -7.87 -8.39 -7.37
CA ILE A 137 -6.69 -8.62 -6.52
C ILE A 137 -5.67 -7.47 -6.52
N MET A 138 -5.48 -6.77 -7.64
CA MET A 138 -4.54 -5.65 -7.70
C MET A 138 -4.93 -4.47 -6.79
N LYS A 139 -6.23 -4.31 -6.48
CA LYS A 139 -6.72 -3.30 -5.54
C LYS A 139 -6.70 -3.81 -4.10
N GLU A 140 -6.91 -5.11 -3.91
CA GLU A 140 -7.06 -5.73 -2.59
C GLU A 140 -5.74 -6.13 -1.95
N ARG A 141 -4.70 -6.42 -2.75
CA ARG A 141 -3.40 -6.88 -2.24
C ARG A 141 -2.79 -5.87 -1.26
N GLY A 142 -2.07 -6.38 -0.26
CA GLY A 142 -1.49 -5.57 0.81
C GLY A 142 -2.50 -5.01 1.82
N GLN A 143 -3.81 -5.03 1.56
CA GLN A 143 -4.80 -4.55 2.52
C GLN A 143 -5.27 -5.68 3.42
N LEU A 144 -4.98 -5.57 4.74
CA LEU A 144 -5.47 -6.55 5.69
C LEU A 144 -6.99 -6.51 5.78
N ARG A 145 -7.60 -7.67 5.61
CA ARG A 145 -9.03 -7.90 5.76
C ARG A 145 -9.28 -8.80 6.97
N GLU A 146 -10.54 -8.91 7.36
CA GLU A 146 -10.96 -9.85 8.39
C GLU A 146 -12.03 -10.78 7.83
N TRP A 147 -11.90 -12.08 8.12
CA TRP A 147 -12.84 -13.12 7.73
C TRP A 147 -13.07 -14.07 8.91
N HIS A 148 -14.29 -14.08 9.45
CA HIS A 148 -14.65 -14.85 10.67
C HIS A 148 -13.69 -14.62 11.85
N GLY A 149 -13.24 -13.39 12.07
CA GLY A 149 -12.29 -13.03 13.14
C GLY A 149 -10.83 -13.41 12.85
N ILE A 150 -10.52 -13.89 11.64
CA ILE A 150 -9.18 -14.25 11.19
C ILE A 150 -8.68 -13.18 10.23
N LYS A 151 -7.44 -12.71 10.42
CA LYS A 151 -6.81 -11.76 9.49
C LYS A 151 -6.57 -12.43 8.13
N VAL A 152 -6.82 -11.71 7.06
CA VAL A 152 -6.55 -12.14 5.68
C VAL A 152 -5.61 -11.13 5.04
N LEU A 153 -4.49 -11.62 4.50
CA LEU A 153 -3.59 -10.85 3.65
C LEU A 153 -3.80 -11.30 2.20
N PRO A 154 -4.45 -10.49 1.36
CA PRO A 154 -4.54 -10.75 -0.07
C PRO A 154 -3.19 -10.50 -0.74
N SER A 155 -2.82 -11.36 -1.68
CA SER A 155 -1.62 -11.23 -2.50
C SER A 155 -1.87 -11.75 -3.91
N VAL A 156 -1.10 -11.30 -4.89
CA VAL A 156 -1.13 -11.87 -6.24
C VAL A 156 -0.78 -13.35 -6.22
N HIS A 157 -1.42 -14.13 -7.12
CA HIS A 157 -1.11 -15.56 -7.23
C HIS A 157 0.24 -15.75 -7.92
N PRO A 158 1.17 -16.59 -7.41
CA PRO A 158 2.51 -16.69 -7.96
C PRO A 158 2.61 -17.12 -9.42
N ALA A 159 1.58 -17.79 -9.94
CA ALA A 159 1.52 -18.15 -11.35
C ALA A 159 1.53 -16.92 -12.29
N SER A 160 1.05 -15.75 -11.86
CA SER A 160 1.10 -14.52 -12.68
C SER A 160 2.53 -14.05 -12.97
N MET A 161 3.47 -14.40 -12.10
CA MET A 161 4.88 -14.00 -12.20
C MET A 161 5.69 -14.93 -13.12
N LEU A 162 5.25 -16.18 -13.29
CA LEU A 162 5.92 -17.17 -14.15
C LEU A 162 5.87 -16.82 -15.64
N HIS A 163 4.97 -15.92 -16.04
CA HIS A 163 4.75 -15.53 -17.42
C HIS A 163 5.30 -14.14 -17.75
N GLY A 164 6.29 -13.65 -16.99
CA GLY A 164 6.94 -12.36 -17.22
C GLY A 164 6.20 -11.15 -16.66
N GLY A 165 5.27 -11.35 -15.72
CA GLY A 165 4.54 -10.29 -15.05
C GLY A 165 5.37 -9.56 -13.99
N GLY A 166 5.34 -8.24 -13.97
CA GLY A 166 6.03 -7.35 -13.02
C GLY A 166 5.50 -7.35 -11.58
N ALA A 167 4.84 -8.43 -11.15
CA ALA A 167 4.19 -8.51 -9.85
C ALA A 167 5.08 -9.11 -8.73
N TRP A 168 6.36 -9.41 -9.02
CA TRP A 168 7.29 -10.00 -8.06
C TRP A 168 7.46 -9.17 -6.81
N THR A 169 7.73 -7.88 -6.95
CA THR A 169 8.02 -7.05 -5.78
C THR A 169 6.76 -6.78 -4.97
N ASP A 170 5.61 -6.65 -5.63
CA ASP A 170 4.31 -6.53 -4.96
C ASP A 170 4.04 -7.80 -4.12
N PHE A 171 4.25 -8.97 -4.72
CA PHE A 171 4.21 -10.25 -4.02
C PHE A 171 5.22 -10.30 -2.86
N ALA A 172 6.48 -9.93 -3.10
CA ALA A 172 7.53 -9.96 -2.08
C ALA A 172 7.20 -9.02 -0.90
N ALA A 173 6.69 -7.82 -1.18
CA ALA A 173 6.25 -6.86 -0.18
C ALA A 173 5.10 -7.42 0.69
N ASP A 174 4.15 -8.14 0.08
CA ASP A 174 3.11 -8.84 0.83
C ASP A 174 3.72 -9.92 1.74
N ILE A 175 4.65 -10.73 1.22
CA ILE A 175 5.31 -11.80 1.98
C ILE A 175 6.15 -11.25 3.15
N GLU A 176 6.89 -10.16 2.95
CA GLU A 176 7.71 -9.47 3.97
C GLU A 176 6.88 -8.99 5.18
N ARG A 177 5.58 -8.74 4.99
CA ARG A 177 4.69 -8.31 6.08
C ARG A 177 4.24 -9.47 6.98
N ILE A 178 4.30 -10.71 6.49
CA ILE A 178 3.74 -11.87 7.20
C ILE A 178 4.34 -12.05 8.60
N PRO A 179 5.67 -12.02 8.83
CA PRO A 179 6.24 -12.21 10.16
C PRO A 179 5.73 -11.19 11.18
N ARG A 180 5.64 -9.92 10.78
CA ARG A 180 5.13 -8.82 11.61
C ARG A 180 3.66 -9.04 11.99
N ILE A 181 2.84 -9.48 11.04
CA ILE A 181 1.43 -9.86 11.27
C ILE A 181 1.32 -11.04 12.24
N LEU A 182 2.13 -12.07 12.06
CA LEU A 182 2.13 -13.26 12.93
C LEU A 182 2.65 -12.97 14.36
N ALA A 183 3.58 -12.01 14.49
CA ALA A 183 4.07 -11.49 15.77
C ALA A 183 3.02 -10.67 16.53
N GLY A 184 1.86 -10.40 15.92
CA GLY A 184 0.76 -9.67 16.56
C GLY A 184 0.94 -8.16 16.51
N GLU A 185 1.81 -7.63 15.63
CA GLU A 185 1.81 -6.19 15.37
C GLU A 185 0.40 -5.76 14.95
N THR A 186 -0.15 -4.80 15.67
CA THR A 186 -1.43 -4.18 15.34
C THR A 186 -1.17 -3.21 14.18
N PHE A 187 -1.61 -3.60 12.99
CA PHE A 187 -1.68 -2.71 11.82
C PHE A 187 -2.90 -1.78 11.92
N GLU A 188 -3.36 -1.48 13.14
CA GLU A 188 -4.44 -0.53 13.34
C GLU A 188 -3.97 0.83 12.85
N HIS A 189 -4.54 1.23 11.72
CA HIS A 189 -4.27 2.51 11.16
C HIS A 189 -4.86 3.59 12.07
N THR A 190 -4.00 4.39 12.69
CA THR A 190 -4.42 5.61 13.39
C THR A 190 -4.10 6.80 12.49
N PRO A 191 -5.10 7.46 11.90
CA PRO A 191 -4.85 8.60 11.03
C PRO A 191 -4.23 9.77 11.81
N PRO A 192 -3.37 10.59 11.18
CA PRO A 192 -2.87 11.80 11.78
C PRO A 192 -4.01 12.70 12.24
N LYS A 193 -3.96 13.21 13.47
CA LYS A 193 -4.91 14.23 13.92
C LYS A 193 -4.63 15.53 13.17
N VAL A 194 -5.62 16.06 12.47
CA VAL A 194 -5.49 17.28 11.69
C VAL A 194 -6.06 18.48 12.46
N GLN A 195 -5.25 19.51 12.67
CA GLN A 195 -5.67 20.78 13.25
C GLN A 195 -5.53 21.91 12.21
N THR A 196 -6.64 22.56 11.88
CA THR A 196 -6.61 23.76 11.02
C THR A 196 -6.26 25.00 11.83
N ILE A 197 -5.38 25.83 11.26
CA ILE A 197 -4.93 27.12 11.79
C ILE A 197 -5.60 28.21 10.95
N THR A 198 -6.51 28.98 11.57
CA THR A 198 -7.34 29.98 10.89
C THR A 198 -7.18 31.38 11.47
N THR A 199 -6.45 31.53 12.58
CA THR A 199 -6.22 32.84 13.23
C THR A 199 -4.74 33.10 13.48
N ASP A 200 -4.37 34.38 13.55
CA ASP A 200 -3.00 34.81 13.90
C ASP A 200 -2.54 34.29 15.26
N ARG A 201 -3.45 34.19 16.23
CA ARG A 201 -3.14 33.63 17.55
C ARG A 201 -2.71 32.18 17.43
N GLN A 202 -3.46 31.36 16.70
CA GLN A 202 -3.12 29.95 16.48
C GLN A 202 -1.83 29.81 15.68
N PHE A 203 -1.60 30.66 14.68
CA PHE A 203 -0.36 30.66 13.89
C PHE A 203 0.86 30.92 14.77
N ASN A 204 0.82 31.97 15.61
CA ASN A 204 1.93 32.26 16.52
C ASN A 204 2.16 31.14 17.55
N GLN A 205 1.08 30.52 18.06
CA GLN A 205 1.19 29.34 18.93
C GLN A 205 1.85 28.14 18.22
N LEU A 206 1.53 27.93 16.95
CA LEU A 206 2.16 26.89 16.14
C LEU A 206 3.67 27.15 15.97
N ILE A 207 4.06 28.39 15.66
CA ILE A 207 5.47 28.78 15.53
C ILE A 207 6.25 28.47 16.82
N GLU A 208 5.74 28.86 17.98
CA GLU A 208 6.41 28.59 19.25
C GLU A 208 6.46 27.08 19.58
N LYS A 209 5.40 26.34 19.23
CA LYS A 209 5.38 24.88 19.36
C LYS A 209 6.44 24.20 18.50
N ILE A 210 6.67 24.69 17.27
CA ILE A 210 7.71 24.19 16.37
C ILE A 210 9.10 24.50 16.93
N LYS A 211 9.36 25.75 17.32
CA LYS A 211 10.65 26.14 17.90
C LYS A 211 11.01 25.33 19.14
N ALA A 212 10.04 25.01 19.99
CA ALA A 212 10.26 24.17 21.17
C ALA A 212 10.63 22.71 20.86
N LYS A 213 10.54 22.29 19.58
CA LYS A 213 10.87 20.96 19.11
C LYS A 213 12.16 20.90 18.29
N THR A 214 12.76 22.04 17.95
CA THR A 214 14.01 22.04 17.17
C THR A 214 15.21 21.62 18.04
N PRO A 215 16.24 20.97 17.45
CA PRO A 215 16.30 20.52 16.06
C PRO A 215 15.37 19.34 15.78
N CYS A 216 14.66 19.36 14.64
CA CYS A 216 13.73 18.31 14.26
C CYS A 216 13.49 18.25 12.76
N GLU A 217 13.02 17.10 12.29
CA GLU A 217 12.49 16.93 10.94
C GLU A 217 10.99 17.24 10.92
N ILE A 218 10.53 18.02 9.94
CA ILE A 218 9.13 18.37 9.75
C ILE A 218 8.72 18.07 8.31
N ALA A 219 7.67 17.28 8.13
CA ALA A 219 7.06 17.08 6.84
C ALA A 219 6.24 18.32 6.46
N CYS A 220 6.33 18.77 5.22
CA CYS A 220 5.58 19.88 4.66
C CYS A 220 4.96 19.46 3.33
N ASP A 221 3.82 20.06 3.01
CA ASP A 221 3.08 19.88 1.78
C ASP A 221 2.26 21.14 1.50
N ILE A 222 2.10 21.49 0.22
CA ILE A 222 1.23 22.57 -0.23
C ILE A 222 0.11 22.04 -1.12
N GLU A 223 -1.05 22.67 -1.01
CA GLU A 223 -2.13 22.48 -1.98
C GLU A 223 -2.24 23.73 -2.85
N THR A 224 -2.47 23.57 -4.15
CA THR A 224 -2.42 24.66 -5.13
C THR A 224 -3.64 24.65 -6.06
N THR A 225 -3.92 25.77 -6.74
CA THR A 225 -5.02 25.82 -7.73
C THR A 225 -4.79 24.93 -8.96
N GLY A 226 -3.53 24.60 -9.24
CA GLY A 226 -3.07 23.80 -10.37
C GLY A 226 -1.58 23.45 -10.25
N PHE A 227 -0.93 23.10 -11.36
CA PHE A 227 0.43 22.56 -11.36
C PHE A 227 1.50 23.58 -11.81
N ASP A 228 1.11 24.78 -12.23
CA ASP A 228 2.03 25.79 -12.76
C ASP A 228 2.48 26.76 -11.66
N TYR A 229 3.70 26.58 -11.16
CA TYR A 229 4.25 27.40 -10.08
C TYR A 229 4.41 28.89 -10.40
N LEU A 230 4.26 29.31 -11.67
CA LEU A 230 4.30 30.72 -12.07
C LEU A 230 2.92 31.39 -12.00
N HIS A 231 1.85 30.63 -12.20
CA HIS A 231 0.50 31.17 -12.41
C HIS A 231 -0.52 30.69 -11.36
N ASP A 232 -0.31 29.52 -10.76
CA ASP A 232 -1.20 28.94 -9.77
C ASP A 232 -0.91 29.43 -8.34
N GLU A 233 -1.95 29.44 -7.52
CA GLU A 233 -1.89 29.96 -6.15
C GLU A 233 -1.86 28.85 -5.09
N ILE A 234 -1.19 29.12 -3.97
CA ILE A 234 -1.21 28.26 -2.78
C ILE A 234 -2.55 28.39 -2.05
N LEU A 235 -3.26 27.27 -1.90
CA LEU A 235 -4.54 27.13 -1.20
C LEU A 235 -4.36 26.86 0.31
N CYS A 236 -3.32 26.13 0.70
CA CYS A 236 -2.92 25.95 2.09
C CYS A 236 -1.51 25.38 2.20
N VAL A 237 -0.93 25.48 3.39
CA VAL A 237 0.33 24.82 3.75
C VAL A 237 0.05 23.87 4.91
N SER A 238 0.37 22.60 4.74
CA SER A 238 0.26 21.56 5.77
C SER A 238 1.64 21.22 6.31
N ILE A 239 1.74 20.92 7.61
CA ILE A 239 2.97 20.43 8.22
C ILE A 239 2.70 19.33 9.26
N SER A 240 3.66 18.41 9.44
CA SER A 240 3.60 17.39 10.48
C SER A 240 4.96 17.19 11.17
N VAL A 241 4.97 17.33 12.50
CA VAL A 241 6.19 17.19 13.33
C VAL A 241 6.41 15.74 13.75
N SER A 242 5.34 15.06 14.18
CA SER A 242 5.40 13.70 14.75
C SER A 242 4.79 12.62 13.87
N GLY A 243 4.16 12.97 12.75
CA GLY A 243 3.39 12.05 11.91
C GLY A 243 2.05 11.62 12.51
N THR A 244 1.83 11.87 13.80
CA THR A 244 0.56 11.62 14.51
C THR A 244 -0.33 12.86 14.65
N GLN A 245 0.23 14.05 14.43
CA GLN A 245 -0.48 15.33 14.47
C GLN A 245 0.04 16.23 13.37
N SER A 246 -0.88 16.71 12.53
CA SER A 246 -0.62 17.64 11.44
C SER A 246 -1.35 18.96 11.67
N PHE A 247 -0.77 20.04 11.15
CA PHE A 247 -1.31 21.39 11.22
C PHE A 247 -1.47 21.95 9.82
N VAL A 248 -2.66 22.46 9.50
CA VAL A 248 -2.96 23.01 8.17
C VAL A 248 -3.21 24.50 8.31
N ILE A 249 -2.31 25.29 7.74
CA ILE A 249 -2.39 26.76 7.70
C ILE A 249 -3.37 27.11 6.58
N ALA A 250 -4.50 27.70 6.97
CA ALA A 250 -5.55 28.10 6.04
C ALA A 250 -5.04 29.15 5.04
N ARG A 251 -5.69 29.23 3.88
CA ARG A 251 -5.32 30.10 2.75
C ARG A 251 -5.06 31.53 3.19
N GLU A 252 -5.94 32.07 4.04
CA GLU A 252 -5.90 33.45 4.52
C GLU A 252 -4.63 33.78 5.31
N LEU A 253 -3.98 32.76 5.89
CA LEU A 253 -2.74 32.91 6.65
C LEU A 253 -1.49 32.58 5.82
N CYS A 254 -1.63 32.07 4.60
CA CYS A 254 -0.52 31.74 3.70
C CYS A 254 0.08 32.98 3.02
N THR A 255 0.28 34.06 3.78
CA THR A 255 0.93 35.30 3.31
C THR A 255 2.45 35.15 3.32
N LYS A 256 3.14 35.85 2.41
CA LYS A 256 4.61 35.88 2.32
C LYS A 256 5.30 36.10 3.68
N GLY A 257 4.86 37.10 4.45
CA GLY A 257 5.46 37.39 5.77
C GLY A 257 5.31 36.26 6.79
N ARG A 258 4.14 35.60 6.83
CA ARG A 258 3.89 34.46 7.74
C ARG A 258 4.65 33.22 7.30
N LEU A 259 4.64 32.89 6.02
CA LEU A 259 5.38 31.73 5.51
C LEU A 259 6.91 31.91 5.67
N LYS A 260 7.46 33.11 5.45
CA LYS A 260 8.86 33.38 5.80
C LYS A 260 9.14 33.13 7.29
N LYS A 261 8.24 33.59 8.18
CA LYS A 261 8.37 33.34 9.62
C LYS A 261 8.37 31.84 9.97
N LEU A 262 7.66 31.00 9.21
CA LEU A 262 7.66 29.55 9.37
C LEU A 262 8.95 28.91 8.82
N PHE A 263 9.27 29.16 7.55
CA PHE A 263 10.38 28.48 6.86
C PHE A 263 11.76 28.96 7.33
N HIS A 264 11.87 30.13 7.98
CA HIS A 264 13.11 30.63 8.56
C HIS A 264 13.36 30.19 10.01
N ILE A 265 12.50 29.34 10.59
CA ILE A 265 12.80 28.72 11.88
C ILE A 265 14.05 27.83 11.71
N LYS A 266 15.10 28.12 12.48
CA LYS A 266 16.37 27.39 12.42
C LYS A 266 16.25 25.99 13.02
N GLY A 267 17.03 25.05 12.49
CA GLY A 267 17.10 23.67 13.00
C GLY A 267 15.94 22.78 12.54
N ILE A 268 15.27 23.15 11.46
CA ILE A 268 14.26 22.28 10.83
C ILE A 268 14.88 21.62 9.60
N ASP A 269 14.82 20.29 9.57
CA ASP A 269 15.05 19.51 8.35
C ASP A 269 13.71 19.31 7.65
N TRP A 270 13.44 20.12 6.64
CA TRP A 270 12.20 20.03 5.87
C TRP A 270 12.18 18.77 5.00
N THR A 271 11.06 18.07 5.06
CA THR A 271 10.80 16.83 4.32
C THR A 271 9.53 16.96 3.50
N TYR A 272 9.57 16.53 2.25
CA TYR A 272 8.42 16.55 1.36
C TYR A 272 8.22 15.16 0.74
N HIS A 273 7.13 15.01 0.00
CA HIS A 273 6.98 13.93 -0.95
C HIS A 273 6.97 14.53 -2.35
N ASN A 274 7.97 14.23 -3.19
CA ASN A 274 8.19 14.96 -4.45
C ASN A 274 8.46 16.45 -4.24
N ALA A 275 9.50 16.74 -3.45
CA ALA A 275 9.88 18.08 -2.97
C ALA A 275 10.04 19.13 -4.07
N LYS A 276 10.42 18.68 -5.28
CA LYS A 276 10.58 19.52 -6.46
C LYS A 276 9.35 20.39 -6.72
N PHE A 277 8.14 19.85 -6.52
CA PHE A 277 6.88 20.55 -6.76
C PHE A 277 6.70 21.69 -5.74
N ASP A 278 6.60 21.36 -4.46
CA ASP A 278 6.37 22.32 -3.38
C ASP A 278 7.45 23.41 -3.33
N ALA A 279 8.72 22.99 -3.47
CA ALA A 279 9.84 23.90 -3.34
C ALA A 279 9.88 24.93 -4.49
N GLN A 280 9.45 24.59 -5.71
CA GLN A 280 9.34 25.56 -6.80
C GLN A 280 8.22 26.58 -6.55
N PHE A 281 7.04 26.14 -6.13
CA PHE A 281 5.94 27.03 -5.74
C PHE A 281 6.34 27.98 -4.60
N LEU A 282 6.92 27.44 -3.52
CA LEU A 282 7.38 28.24 -2.38
C LEU A 282 8.48 29.21 -2.78
N ARG A 283 9.42 28.79 -3.65
CA ARG A 283 10.49 29.66 -4.16
C ARG A 283 9.94 30.84 -4.95
N THR A 284 8.98 30.61 -5.84
CA THR A 284 8.32 31.67 -6.60
C THR A 284 7.54 32.60 -5.69
N PHE A 285 6.72 32.04 -4.79
CA PHE A 285 5.88 32.80 -3.87
C PHE A 285 6.69 33.67 -2.88
N LEU A 286 7.77 33.11 -2.32
CA LEU A 286 8.60 33.79 -1.32
C LEU A 286 9.72 34.64 -1.95
N GLY A 287 10.02 34.41 -3.22
CA GLY A 287 11.11 35.07 -3.96
C GLY A 287 12.50 34.68 -3.44
N GLU A 288 12.64 33.51 -2.82
CA GLU A 288 13.89 32.99 -2.26
C GLU A 288 13.85 31.46 -2.19
N ASN A 289 15.01 30.80 -2.22
CA ASN A 289 15.05 29.35 -2.14
C ASN A 289 14.70 28.87 -0.72
N ILE A 290 13.82 27.88 -0.61
CA ILE A 290 13.51 27.22 0.66
C ILE A 290 14.22 25.87 0.68
N PRO A 291 15.28 25.72 1.51
CA PRO A 291 16.03 24.47 1.55
C PRO A 291 15.17 23.36 2.13
N PHE A 292 15.31 22.17 1.56
CA PHE A 292 14.75 20.93 2.08
C PHE A 292 15.82 19.86 2.16
N ARG A 293 15.74 19.02 3.19
CA ARG A 293 16.75 17.99 3.46
C ARG A 293 16.32 16.63 2.94
N HIS A 294 15.02 16.37 2.87
CA HIS A 294 14.50 15.05 2.52
C HIS A 294 13.34 15.07 1.52
N ASP A 295 13.30 14.02 0.69
CA ASP A 295 12.21 13.69 -0.22
C ASP A 295 11.85 12.21 -0.08
N THR A 296 10.66 11.93 0.42
CA THR A 296 10.20 10.55 0.66
C THR A 296 9.91 9.77 -0.62
N MET A 297 9.64 10.43 -1.74
CA MET A 297 9.55 9.76 -3.05
C MET A 297 10.93 9.24 -3.46
N LEU A 298 11.99 10.04 -3.26
CA LEU A 298 13.36 9.63 -3.56
C LEU A 298 13.92 8.61 -2.55
N LYS A 299 13.52 8.68 -1.27
CA LYS A 299 13.83 7.61 -0.29
C LYS A 299 13.19 6.30 -0.71
N SER A 300 11.92 6.33 -1.18
CA SER A 300 11.26 5.16 -1.75
C SER A 300 12.01 4.63 -2.98
N TYR A 301 12.39 5.52 -3.91
CA TYR A 301 13.15 5.16 -5.11
C TYR A 301 14.51 4.52 -4.80
N THR A 302 15.16 4.93 -3.72
CA THR A 302 16.43 4.36 -3.27
C THR A 302 16.29 2.89 -2.84
N LEU A 303 15.11 2.51 -2.34
CA LEU A 303 14.80 1.16 -1.88
C LEU A 303 14.23 0.27 -3.01
N ASP A 304 13.54 0.86 -3.97
CA ASP A 304 12.90 0.19 -5.11
C ASP A 304 12.95 1.14 -6.32
N GLU A 305 13.51 0.75 -7.45
CA GLU A 305 13.68 1.63 -8.61
C GLU A 305 12.53 1.56 -9.64
N ARG A 306 11.50 0.74 -9.38
CA ARG A 306 10.42 0.49 -10.33
C ARG A 306 9.50 1.70 -10.50
N GLN A 307 9.14 1.99 -11.75
CA GLN A 307 8.17 3.03 -12.02
C GLN A 307 6.77 2.69 -11.43
N GLY A 308 6.08 3.73 -10.95
CA GLY A 308 4.68 3.65 -10.56
C GLY A 308 4.42 3.29 -9.09
N VAL A 309 5.46 2.99 -8.29
CA VAL A 309 5.27 2.59 -6.89
C VAL A 309 5.64 3.68 -5.89
N HIS A 310 6.30 4.76 -6.29
CA HIS A 310 6.82 5.76 -5.32
C HIS A 310 5.79 6.79 -4.86
N GLY A 311 4.57 6.79 -5.38
CA GLY A 311 3.55 7.77 -5.01
C GLY A 311 3.14 7.65 -3.54
N LEU A 312 2.90 8.79 -2.89
CA LEU A 312 2.61 8.90 -1.46
C LEU A 312 1.51 7.95 -1.01
N LYS A 313 0.38 7.94 -1.73
CA LYS A 313 -0.79 7.10 -1.42
C LYS A 313 -0.44 5.61 -1.46
N HIS A 314 0.26 5.19 -2.51
CA HIS A 314 0.70 3.79 -2.63
C HIS A 314 1.60 3.42 -1.46
N GLN A 315 2.61 4.23 -1.17
CA GLN A 315 3.54 3.95 -0.06
C GLN A 315 2.86 4.01 1.31
N ALA A 316 1.96 4.96 1.55
CA ALA A 316 1.20 5.07 2.79
C ALA A 316 0.30 3.83 3.01
N THR A 317 -0.35 3.33 1.96
CA THR A 317 -1.15 2.09 2.03
C THR A 317 -0.27 0.88 2.30
N GLU A 318 0.78 0.67 1.49
CA GLU A 318 1.62 -0.53 1.58
C GLU A 318 2.39 -0.63 2.90
N ARG A 319 2.86 0.51 3.41
CA ARG A 319 3.79 0.55 4.56
C ARG A 319 3.13 0.92 5.88
N LEU A 320 2.15 1.83 5.83
CA LEU A 320 1.50 2.39 7.02
C LEU A 320 0.03 1.93 7.15
N ASN A 321 -0.43 1.06 6.25
CA ASN A 321 -1.80 0.57 6.20
C ASN A 321 -2.84 1.70 6.11
N ALA A 322 -2.49 2.81 5.45
CA ALA A 322 -3.39 3.92 5.24
C ALA A 322 -4.63 3.50 4.42
N PRO A 323 -5.84 3.97 4.77
CA PRO A 323 -7.04 3.73 3.96
C PRO A 323 -7.00 4.58 2.67
N ASP A 324 -7.97 4.40 1.78
CA ASP A 324 -8.20 5.35 0.67
C ASP A 324 -8.72 6.70 1.22
N TYR A 325 -7.79 7.51 1.73
CA TYR A 325 -8.09 8.81 2.35
C TYR A 325 -8.30 9.93 1.32
N GLU A 326 -8.13 9.66 0.03
CA GLU A 326 -8.42 10.58 -1.07
C GLU A 326 -9.87 10.47 -1.56
N ALA A 327 -10.57 9.37 -1.22
CA ALA A 327 -11.91 9.09 -1.72
C ALA A 327 -12.90 10.27 -1.60
N GLU A 328 -12.76 11.10 -0.57
CA GLU A 328 -13.57 12.30 -0.40
C GLU A 328 -13.20 13.42 -1.39
N VAL A 329 -11.91 13.71 -1.54
CA VAL A 329 -11.40 14.77 -2.44
C VAL A 329 -11.67 14.43 -3.90
N ARG A 330 -11.49 13.17 -4.30
CA ARG A 330 -11.75 12.70 -5.67
C ARG A 330 -13.17 12.94 -6.17
N LYS A 331 -14.16 13.10 -5.29
CA LYS A 331 -15.55 13.43 -5.68
C LYS A 331 -15.66 14.79 -6.38
N TYR A 332 -14.71 15.68 -6.12
CA TYR A 332 -14.66 17.04 -6.65
C TYR A 332 -13.68 17.18 -7.83
N LEU A 333 -12.99 16.11 -8.21
CA LEU A 333 -11.98 16.09 -9.28
C LEU A 333 -12.36 15.11 -10.40
N PRO A 334 -13.46 15.35 -11.14
CA PRO A 334 -13.95 14.41 -12.16
C PRO A 334 -13.01 14.25 -13.37
N ASN A 335 -12.09 15.18 -13.61
CA ASN A 335 -11.16 15.11 -14.73
C ASN A 335 -9.82 15.80 -14.40
N LYS A 336 -8.85 15.70 -15.31
CA LYS A 336 -7.49 16.22 -15.12
C LYS A 336 -7.40 17.75 -15.05
N ASN A 337 -8.46 18.47 -15.45
CA ASN A 337 -8.51 19.93 -15.44
C ASN A 337 -9.25 20.48 -14.20
N SER A 338 -9.77 19.60 -13.34
CA SER A 338 -10.41 20.02 -12.10
C SER A 338 -9.41 20.68 -11.17
N SER A 339 -9.82 21.74 -10.50
CA SER A 339 -8.96 22.51 -9.61
C SER A 339 -9.20 22.11 -8.16
N TYR A 340 -8.14 22.04 -7.35
CA TYR A 340 -8.30 21.79 -5.92
C TYR A 340 -9.03 22.94 -5.21
N ALA A 341 -9.14 24.12 -5.85
CA ALA A 341 -9.97 25.22 -5.38
C ALA A 341 -11.48 24.88 -5.34
N GLU A 342 -11.91 23.86 -6.10
CA GLU A 342 -13.30 23.39 -6.14
C GLU A 342 -13.65 22.46 -4.97
N ILE A 343 -12.65 21.93 -4.27
CA ILE A 343 -12.82 21.04 -3.12
C ILE A 343 -13.29 21.85 -1.90
N PRO A 344 -14.32 21.41 -1.16
CA PRO A 344 -14.68 22.04 0.10
C PRO A 344 -13.49 22.08 1.06
N ARG A 345 -13.19 23.26 1.60
CA ARG A 345 -11.99 23.50 2.45
C ARG A 345 -11.78 22.47 3.55
N LYS A 346 -12.87 22.02 4.19
CA LYS A 346 -12.80 21.00 5.24
C LYS A 346 -12.24 19.67 4.72
N ALA A 347 -12.63 19.25 3.51
CA ALA A 347 -12.12 18.04 2.88
C ALA A 347 -10.67 18.22 2.42
N LEU A 348 -10.36 19.34 1.76
CA LEU A 348 -9.00 19.67 1.32
C LEU A 348 -8.02 19.71 2.50
N TYR A 349 -8.37 20.38 3.59
CA TYR A 349 -7.47 20.48 4.75
C TYR A 349 -7.31 19.15 5.47
N LEU A 350 -8.33 18.29 5.51
CA LEU A 350 -8.17 16.96 6.07
C LEU A 350 -7.19 16.13 5.23
N TYR A 351 -7.33 16.19 3.91
CA TYR A 351 -6.44 15.53 2.94
C TYR A 351 -4.99 16.00 3.08
N ALA A 352 -4.74 17.31 3.01
CA ALA A 352 -3.40 17.90 3.16
C ALA A 352 -2.76 17.54 4.52
N GLY A 353 -3.56 17.49 5.58
CA GLY A 353 -3.10 17.08 6.91
C GLY A 353 -2.68 15.61 6.97
N TYR A 354 -3.37 14.73 6.24
CA TYR A 354 -2.97 13.34 6.10
C TYR A 354 -1.70 13.19 5.28
N ASP A 355 -1.55 13.91 4.17
CA ASP A 355 -0.37 13.82 3.30
C ASP A 355 0.92 14.16 4.07
N THR A 356 0.95 15.22 4.89
CA THR A 356 2.13 15.49 5.73
C THR A 356 2.33 14.49 6.85
N GLY A 357 1.25 13.98 7.44
CA GLY A 357 1.35 12.96 8.48
C GLY A 357 1.99 11.67 7.96
N TYR A 358 1.53 11.19 6.80
CA TYR A 358 2.11 10.02 6.15
C TYR A 358 3.52 10.27 5.63
N THR A 359 3.79 11.43 5.02
CA THR A 359 5.14 11.82 4.61
C THR A 359 6.10 11.74 5.79
N ARG A 360 5.73 12.27 6.96
CA ARG A 360 6.59 12.20 8.16
C ARG A 360 6.84 10.76 8.61
N ASN A 361 5.80 9.93 8.65
CA ASN A 361 5.89 8.54 9.09
C ASN A 361 6.72 7.69 8.11
N LEU A 362 6.50 7.85 6.79
CA LEU A 362 7.26 7.18 5.74
C LEU A 362 8.73 7.57 5.79
N SER A 363 9.05 8.85 5.98
CA SER A 363 10.44 9.30 6.10
C SER A 363 11.18 8.54 7.22
N ALA A 364 10.56 8.43 8.40
CA ALA A 364 11.12 7.69 9.53
C ALA A 364 11.19 6.17 9.31
N GLU A 365 10.31 5.61 8.47
CA GLU A 365 10.36 4.20 8.09
C GLU A 365 11.50 3.92 7.10
N TYR A 366 11.63 4.73 6.04
CA TYR A 366 12.72 4.60 5.08
C TYR A 366 14.08 4.81 5.73
N ASP A 367 14.17 5.73 6.68
CA ASP A 367 15.37 5.91 7.50
C ASP A 367 15.67 4.75 8.44
N ARG A 368 14.81 3.74 8.56
CA ARG A 368 15.15 2.47 9.22
C ARG A 368 15.52 1.38 8.22
N LEU A 369 14.94 1.43 7.03
CA LEU A 369 15.12 0.42 5.98
C LEU A 369 16.39 0.61 5.16
N MET A 370 16.79 1.86 4.86
CA MET A 370 17.96 2.10 4.02
C MET A 370 19.25 1.66 4.73
N ASP A 371 20.06 0.86 4.03
CA ASP A 371 21.41 0.55 4.47
C ASP A 371 22.37 1.75 4.29
N GLN A 372 23.63 1.57 4.68
CA GLN A 372 24.63 2.64 4.61
C GLN A 372 24.94 3.09 3.17
N LYS A 373 24.99 2.16 2.21
CA LYS A 373 25.30 2.47 0.80
C LYS A 373 24.13 3.21 0.16
N GLN A 374 22.91 2.78 0.44
CA GLN A 374 21.67 3.41 -0.01
C GLN A 374 21.57 4.85 0.51
N ARG A 375 21.85 5.07 1.81
CA ARG A 375 21.88 6.45 2.37
C ARG A 375 22.93 7.32 1.71
N MET A 376 24.14 6.79 1.51
CA MET A 376 25.20 7.52 0.83
C MET A 376 24.75 7.92 -0.57
N PHE A 377 24.22 6.99 -1.37
CA PHE A 377 23.71 7.28 -2.70
C PHE A 377 22.59 8.34 -2.69
N TYR A 378 21.62 8.20 -1.79
CA TYR A 378 20.54 9.16 -1.59
C TYR A 378 21.07 10.58 -1.30
N ASP A 379 21.99 10.70 -0.33
CA ASP A 379 22.52 11.99 0.12
C ASP A 379 23.48 12.63 -0.88
N THR A 380 24.31 11.85 -1.58
CA THR A 380 25.37 12.39 -2.45
C THR A 380 24.95 12.49 -3.92
N VAL A 381 23.90 11.78 -4.34
CA VAL A 381 23.46 11.75 -5.74
C VAL A 381 22.04 12.26 -5.89
N LEU A 382 21.05 11.61 -5.28
CA LEU A 382 19.63 11.90 -5.55
C LEU A 382 19.21 13.29 -5.04
N MET A 383 19.57 13.65 -3.80
CA MET A 383 19.20 14.94 -3.21
C MET A 383 19.89 16.14 -3.89
N PRO A 384 21.18 16.07 -4.27
CA PRO A 384 21.78 17.11 -5.12
C PRO A 384 21.14 17.19 -6.51
N ALA A 385 20.80 16.04 -7.12
CA ALA A 385 20.19 16.01 -8.45
C ALA A 385 18.82 16.69 -8.48
N VAL A 386 17.96 16.51 -7.47
CA VAL A 386 16.65 17.18 -7.46
C VAL A 386 16.78 18.70 -7.42
N ASN A 387 17.74 19.24 -6.66
CA ASN A 387 18.03 20.68 -6.66
C ASN A 387 18.50 21.17 -8.04
N PHE A 388 19.39 20.41 -8.70
CA PHE A 388 19.84 20.75 -10.05
C PHE A 388 18.68 20.75 -11.06
N PHE A 389 17.83 19.72 -11.04
CA PHE A 389 16.68 19.65 -11.96
C PHE A 389 15.63 20.73 -11.70
N MET A 390 15.45 21.16 -10.45
CA MET A 390 14.62 22.34 -10.13
C MET A 390 15.14 23.59 -10.81
N ASP A 391 16.45 23.83 -10.79
CA ASP A 391 17.03 24.99 -11.46
C ASP A 391 16.87 24.88 -12.98
N VAL A 392 17.12 23.70 -13.57
CA VAL A 392 16.93 23.46 -15.02
C VAL A 392 15.49 23.73 -15.46
N GLU A 393 14.50 23.22 -14.73
CA GLU A 393 13.08 23.44 -15.04
C GLU A 393 12.67 24.91 -14.95
N ARG A 394 13.29 25.66 -14.03
CA ARG A 394 12.98 27.08 -13.83
C ARG A 394 13.63 27.99 -14.85
N GLU A 395 14.88 27.72 -15.21
CA GLU A 395 15.58 28.48 -16.26
C GLU A 395 14.95 28.23 -17.64
N GLY A 396 14.39 27.03 -17.85
CA GLY A 396 13.69 26.66 -19.07
C GLY A 396 14.61 26.61 -20.29
N MET A 397 14.02 26.65 -21.48
CA MET A 397 14.73 26.70 -22.75
C MET A 397 14.08 27.74 -23.65
N LEU A 398 14.88 28.64 -24.23
CA LEU A 398 14.41 29.58 -25.23
C LEU A 398 14.13 28.82 -26.54
N ILE A 399 12.95 29.05 -27.11
CA ILE A 399 12.53 28.50 -28.41
C ILE A 399 12.25 29.71 -29.31
N ASP A 400 12.90 29.75 -30.48
CA ASP A 400 12.73 30.78 -31.53
C ASP A 400 11.44 30.55 -32.32
#